data_AF-A0A933TWG9-F1
#
_entry.id   AF-A0A933TWG9-F1
#
_cell.length_a   1.000
_cell.length_b   1.000
_cell.length_c   1.000
_cell.angle_alpha   90.00
_cell.angle_beta   90.00
_cell.angle_gamma   90.00
#
_symmetry.space_group_name_H-M   'P 1'
#
loop_
_entity.id
_entity.type
_entity.pdbx_description
1 polymer ?
#
loop_
_entity_poly.entity_id
_entity_poly.type
_entity_poly.pdbx_seq_one_letter_code
_entity_poly.pdbx_strand_id
1 'polypeptide(L)'
;MEDKTKRLKRFQNGPPIEIMETLLNSLANYFNREIDQAADSKLWTLVILGVHAVALTIMEGIFDKKGLTGFTFFLKSFIDSTDDGCDFSTIAADIHQHRNVIAHQWLSVSGYHLGYDFEMMKGWDKRGDTIFFNPIKYCELYKKAFSAGSKMWQYAKLLSENDAEDSKKRLIERYEKFK
;
A
#
# COMPACT_ATOMS: atom_id res chain seq x y z
N MET A 1 -10.09 -13.84 -21.17
CA MET A 1 -10.28 -12.65 -20.31
C MET A 1 -11.77 -12.31 -20.35
N GLU A 2 -12.44 -12.16 -19.20
CA GLU A 2 -13.85 -11.76 -19.13
C GLU A 2 -14.04 -10.35 -19.73
N ASP A 3 -15.11 -10.14 -20.51
CA ASP A 3 -15.47 -8.84 -21.10
C ASP A 3 -15.81 -7.78 -20.03
N LYS A 4 -15.51 -6.50 -20.32
CA LYS A 4 -15.70 -5.37 -19.40
C LYS A 4 -17.15 -5.21 -18.96
N THR A 5 -18.11 -5.35 -19.89
CA THR A 5 -19.54 -5.22 -19.58
C THR A 5 -20.03 -6.38 -18.71
N LYS A 6 -19.55 -7.60 -18.97
CA LYS A 6 -19.87 -8.76 -18.11
C LYS A 6 -19.32 -8.56 -16.69
N ARG A 7 -18.07 -8.10 -16.57
CA ARG A 7 -17.44 -7.84 -15.28
C ARG A 7 -18.15 -6.73 -14.50
N LEU A 8 -18.53 -5.64 -15.17
CA LEU A 8 -19.31 -4.56 -14.55
C LEU A 8 -20.64 -5.07 -14.00
N LYS A 9 -21.38 -5.88 -14.77
CA LYS A 9 -22.63 -6.51 -14.30
C LYS A 9 -22.39 -7.40 -13.08
N ARG A 10 -21.29 -8.16 -13.04
CA ARG A 10 -20.90 -8.98 -11.89
C ARG A 10 -20.65 -8.11 -10.65
N PHE A 11 -19.93 -7.00 -10.80
CA PHE A 11 -19.70 -6.07 -9.69
C PHE A 11 -20.97 -5.39 -9.20
N GLN A 12 -21.85 -4.93 -10.10
CA GLN A 12 -23.09 -4.25 -9.72
C GLN A 12 -24.06 -5.19 -8.98
N ASN A 13 -24.21 -6.42 -9.45
CA ASN A 13 -25.17 -7.38 -8.91
C ASN A 13 -24.60 -8.31 -7.83
N GLY A 14 -23.28 -8.41 -7.72
CA GLY A 14 -22.61 -9.23 -6.71
C GLY A 14 -22.47 -8.54 -5.35
N PRO A 15 -22.06 -9.28 -4.31
CA PRO A 15 -21.77 -8.71 -3.00
C PRO A 15 -20.57 -7.76 -3.06
N PRO A 16 -20.44 -6.81 -2.11
CA PRO A 16 -19.29 -5.88 -2.07
C PRO A 16 -17.92 -6.52 -2.11
N ILE A 17 -17.80 -7.71 -1.51
CA ILE A 17 -16.57 -8.48 -1.48
C ILE A 17 -16.03 -8.75 -2.90
N GLU A 18 -16.91 -8.94 -3.88
CA GLU A 18 -16.55 -9.35 -5.25
C GLU A 18 -15.58 -8.37 -5.94
N ILE A 19 -15.89 -7.08 -5.91
CA ILE A 19 -15.07 -6.05 -6.58
C ILE A 19 -13.79 -5.76 -5.80
N MET A 20 -13.85 -5.86 -4.47
CA MET A 20 -12.70 -5.64 -3.59
C MET A 20 -11.68 -6.78 -3.73
N GLU A 21 -12.11 -8.04 -3.70
CA GLU A 21 -11.25 -9.19 -3.99
C GLU A 21 -10.70 -9.14 -5.42
N THR A 22 -11.51 -8.68 -6.39
CA THR A 22 -11.01 -8.51 -7.76
C THR A 22 -9.90 -7.44 -7.83
N LEU A 23 -10.02 -6.34 -7.09
CA LEU A 23 -8.96 -5.32 -6.96
C LEU A 23 -7.70 -5.91 -6.31
N LEU A 24 -7.84 -6.56 -5.15
CA LEU A 24 -6.70 -7.14 -4.42
C LEU A 24 -5.99 -8.22 -5.25
N ASN A 25 -6.75 -9.08 -5.92
CA ASN A 25 -6.20 -10.08 -6.84
C ASN A 25 -5.49 -9.42 -8.03
N SER A 26 -6.01 -8.31 -8.57
CA SER A 26 -5.32 -7.58 -9.63
C SER A 26 -4.00 -6.99 -9.14
N LEU A 27 -3.97 -6.40 -7.94
CA LEU A 27 -2.75 -5.87 -7.34
C LEU A 27 -1.73 -6.98 -7.10
N ALA A 28 -2.16 -8.10 -6.51
CA ALA A 28 -1.30 -9.25 -6.25
C ALA A 28 -0.71 -9.87 -7.54
N ASN A 29 -1.51 -10.00 -8.60
CA ASN A 29 -1.08 -10.69 -9.82
C ASN A 29 -0.29 -9.82 -10.80
N TYR A 30 -0.47 -8.49 -10.77
CA TYR A 30 0.17 -7.60 -11.74
C TYR A 30 1.10 -6.60 -11.05
N PHE A 31 0.59 -5.81 -10.12
CA PHE A 31 1.37 -4.71 -9.54
C PHE A 31 2.46 -5.19 -8.57
N ASN A 32 2.16 -6.19 -7.73
CA ASN A 32 3.13 -6.74 -6.78
C ASN A 32 4.28 -7.46 -7.48
N ARG A 33 4.06 -8.00 -8.68
CA ARG A 33 5.14 -8.57 -9.48
C ARG A 33 6.19 -7.54 -9.88
N GLU A 34 5.76 -6.33 -10.23
CA GLU A 34 6.67 -5.22 -10.55
C GLU A 34 7.46 -4.80 -9.30
N ILE A 35 6.81 -4.78 -8.13
CA ILE A 35 7.48 -4.50 -6.84
C ILE A 35 8.51 -5.59 -6.53
N ASP A 36 8.18 -6.85 -6.76
CA ASP A 36 9.09 -7.98 -6.53
C ASP A 36 10.33 -7.88 -7.43
N GLN A 37 10.15 -7.64 -8.73
CA GLN A 37 11.27 -7.46 -9.67
C GLN A 37 12.16 -6.27 -9.30
N ALA A 38 11.56 -5.16 -8.86
CA ALA A 38 12.30 -4.01 -8.37
C ALA A 38 13.11 -4.34 -7.10
N ALA A 39 12.52 -5.09 -6.16
CA ALA A 39 13.20 -5.52 -4.94
C ALA A 39 14.38 -6.48 -5.25
N ASP A 40 14.17 -7.46 -6.14
CA ASP A 40 15.21 -8.40 -6.58
C ASP A 40 16.38 -7.67 -7.26
N SER A 41 16.08 -6.59 -7.97
CA SER A 41 17.07 -5.70 -8.60
C SER A 41 17.63 -4.62 -7.67
N LYS A 42 17.27 -4.64 -6.37
CA LYS A 42 17.66 -3.65 -5.35
C LYS A 42 17.28 -2.21 -5.70
N LEU A 43 16.23 -2.02 -6.50
CA LEU A 43 15.69 -0.71 -6.90
C LEU A 43 14.71 -0.20 -5.82
N TRP A 44 15.22 0.02 -4.60
CA TRP A 44 14.40 0.28 -3.41
C TRP A 44 13.55 1.54 -3.47
N THR A 45 13.99 2.55 -4.20
CA THR A 45 13.17 3.73 -4.51
C THR A 45 11.89 3.33 -5.23
N LEU A 46 11.97 2.47 -6.25
CA LEU A 46 10.79 1.98 -6.98
C LEU A 46 9.90 1.10 -6.11
N VAL A 47 10.49 0.29 -5.22
CA VAL A 47 9.73 -0.50 -4.24
C VAL A 47 8.89 0.41 -3.35
N ILE A 48 9.48 1.47 -2.79
CA ILE A 48 8.77 2.42 -1.92
C ILE A 48 7.65 3.13 -2.69
N LEU A 49 7.92 3.61 -3.91
CA LEU A 49 6.90 4.22 -4.77
C LEU A 49 5.75 3.23 -5.06
N GLY A 50 6.08 1.99 -5.39
CA GLY A 50 5.11 0.95 -5.72
C GLY A 50 4.24 0.58 -4.53
N VAL A 51 4.84 0.29 -3.37
CA VAL A 51 4.09 -0.01 -2.13
C VAL A 51 3.17 1.15 -1.77
N HIS A 52 3.65 2.39 -1.88
CA HIS A 52 2.84 3.58 -1.61
C HIS A 52 1.64 3.71 -2.54
N ALA A 53 1.83 3.44 -3.85
CA ALA A 53 0.75 3.46 -4.83
C ALA A 53 -0.31 2.38 -4.54
N VAL A 54 0.12 1.16 -4.18
CA VAL A 54 -0.81 0.08 -3.80
C VAL A 54 -1.57 0.45 -2.52
N ALA A 55 -0.85 0.95 -1.50
CA ALA A 55 -1.44 1.38 -0.25
C ALA A 55 -2.57 2.39 -0.48
N LEU A 56 -2.31 3.47 -1.22
CA LEU A 56 -3.34 4.48 -1.51
C LEU A 56 -4.46 3.95 -2.40
N THR A 57 -4.16 3.06 -3.36
CA THR A 57 -5.20 2.44 -4.19
C THR A 57 -6.22 1.68 -3.34
N ILE A 58 -5.74 0.89 -2.38
CA ILE A 58 -6.58 0.13 -1.46
C ILE A 58 -7.30 1.08 -0.50
N MET A 59 -6.58 2.02 0.12
CA MET A 59 -7.12 2.89 1.15
C MET A 59 -8.22 3.82 0.62
N GLU A 60 -8.03 4.38 -0.57
CA GLU A 60 -9.03 5.27 -1.14
C GLU A 60 -10.21 4.50 -1.75
N GLY A 61 -9.94 3.33 -2.35
CA GLY A 61 -11.00 2.49 -2.91
C GLY A 61 -11.88 1.88 -1.81
N ILE A 62 -11.24 1.17 -0.89
CA ILE A 62 -11.90 0.32 0.12
C ILE A 62 -12.21 1.08 1.41
N PHE A 63 -11.44 2.10 1.81
CA PHE A 63 -11.63 2.73 3.13
C PHE A 63 -11.97 4.23 3.06
N ASP A 64 -12.05 4.80 1.86
CA ASP A 64 -12.17 6.25 1.60
C ASP A 64 -11.15 7.10 2.37
N LYS A 65 -9.96 6.54 2.64
CA LYS A 65 -8.87 7.26 3.30
C LYS A 65 -7.83 7.69 2.28
N LYS A 66 -7.63 8.99 2.16
CA LYS A 66 -6.76 9.62 1.15
C LYS A 66 -5.45 10.10 1.76
N GLY A 67 -4.45 10.27 0.91
CA GLY A 67 -3.18 10.90 1.25
C GLY A 67 -2.49 10.26 2.45
N LEU A 68 -1.86 11.09 3.29
CA LEU A 68 -1.12 10.63 4.46
C LEU A 68 -2.00 9.80 5.41
N THR A 69 -3.23 10.23 5.70
CA THR A 69 -4.14 9.49 6.59
C THR A 69 -4.43 8.08 6.11
N GLY A 70 -4.67 7.90 4.80
CA GLY A 70 -4.84 6.58 4.21
C GLY A 70 -3.57 5.75 4.32
N PHE A 71 -2.43 6.34 3.95
CA PHE A 71 -1.14 5.65 4.02
C PHE A 71 -0.79 5.20 5.45
N THR A 72 -0.95 6.07 6.46
CA THR A 72 -0.73 5.71 7.88
C THR A 72 -1.66 4.58 8.32
N PHE A 73 -2.93 4.63 7.94
CA PHE A 73 -3.88 3.56 8.26
C PHE A 73 -3.46 2.23 7.62
N PHE A 74 -2.98 2.25 6.37
CA PHE A 74 -2.48 1.06 5.69
C PHE A 74 -1.31 0.43 6.44
N LEU A 75 -0.31 1.24 6.79
CA LEU A 75 0.86 0.78 7.53
C LEU A 75 0.43 0.14 8.86
N LYS A 76 -0.35 0.86 9.65
CA LYS A 76 -0.80 0.40 10.97
C LYS A 76 -1.62 -0.90 10.91
N SER A 77 -2.47 -1.02 9.90
CA SER A 77 -3.40 -2.14 9.77
C SER A 77 -2.74 -3.41 9.23
N PHE A 78 -1.78 -3.25 8.30
CA PHE A 78 -1.31 -4.34 7.44
C PHE A 78 0.20 -4.58 7.45
N ILE A 79 1.02 -3.57 7.75
CA ILE A 79 2.49 -3.65 7.64
C ILE A 79 3.15 -3.71 9.01
N ASP A 80 2.65 -2.89 9.94
CA ASP A 80 3.23 -2.79 11.28
C ASP A 80 3.24 -4.15 11.98
N SER A 81 4.32 -4.41 12.72
CA SER A 81 4.50 -5.63 13.50
C SER A 81 5.09 -5.34 14.87
N THR A 82 5.21 -6.37 15.70
CA THR A 82 5.81 -6.28 17.04
C THR A 82 7.34 -6.31 17.02
N ASP A 83 7.95 -6.53 15.86
CA ASP A 83 9.41 -6.54 15.71
C ASP A 83 9.98 -5.12 15.90
N ASP A 84 11.21 -5.03 16.41
CA ASP A 84 11.83 -3.75 16.73
C ASP A 84 11.97 -2.83 15.51
N GLY A 85 11.47 -1.59 15.67
CA GLY A 85 11.39 -0.59 14.61
C GLY A 85 10.50 -0.99 13.42
N CYS A 86 9.62 -1.99 13.55
CA CYS A 86 8.68 -2.37 12.48
C CYS A 86 7.30 -1.74 12.64
N ASP A 87 7.19 -0.65 13.39
CA ASP A 87 6.02 0.22 13.56
C ASP A 87 6.06 1.41 12.59
N PHE A 88 6.17 1.12 11.30
CA PHE A 88 6.35 2.11 10.24
C PHE A 88 5.27 3.18 10.18
N SER A 89 4.07 2.92 10.71
CA SER A 89 3.02 3.94 10.82
C SER A 89 3.44 5.16 11.64
N THR A 90 4.40 5.01 12.55
CA THR A 90 4.95 6.12 13.37
C THR A 90 5.76 7.12 12.54
N ILE A 91 6.44 6.64 11.50
CA ILE A 91 7.23 7.44 10.55
C ILE A 91 6.52 7.58 9.18
N ALA A 92 5.20 7.39 9.15
CA ALA A 92 4.42 7.41 7.91
C ALA A 92 4.54 8.76 7.17
N ALA A 93 4.61 9.87 7.92
CA ALA A 93 4.77 11.21 7.35
C ALA A 93 6.10 11.33 6.60
N ASP A 94 7.18 10.85 7.20
CA ASP A 94 8.52 10.88 6.62
C ASP A 94 8.59 10.03 5.35
N ILE A 95 8.04 8.81 5.38
CA ILE A 95 7.97 7.94 4.19
C ILE A 95 7.10 8.57 3.09
N HIS A 96 5.93 9.13 3.46
CA HIS A 96 5.00 9.77 2.52
C HIS A 96 5.63 10.98 1.82
N GLN A 97 6.33 11.82 2.58
CA GLN A 97 6.99 13.00 2.02
C GLN A 97 8.25 12.62 1.23
N HIS A 98 9.01 11.61 1.67
CA HIS A 98 10.13 11.08 0.90
C HIS A 98 9.70 10.60 -0.48
N ARG A 99 8.53 9.95 -0.60
CA ARG A 99 7.94 9.60 -1.91
C ARG A 99 7.76 10.83 -2.80
N ASN A 100 7.28 11.95 -2.26
CA ASN A 100 7.07 13.17 -3.04
C ASN A 100 8.41 13.78 -3.48
N VAL A 101 9.42 13.74 -2.60
CA VAL A 101 10.78 14.20 -2.92
C VAL A 101 11.37 13.36 -4.04
N ILE A 102 11.32 12.03 -3.92
CA ILE A 102 11.76 11.09 -4.96
C ILE A 102 11.07 11.38 -6.30
N ALA A 103 9.73 11.54 -6.28
CA ALA A 103 8.94 11.64 -7.50
C ALA A 103 9.04 13.00 -8.20
N HIS A 104 9.25 14.09 -7.45
CA HIS A 104 9.06 15.45 -7.97
C HIS A 104 10.14 16.46 -7.60
N GLN A 105 10.98 16.19 -6.60
CA GLN A 105 11.91 17.18 -6.03
C GLN A 105 13.30 16.59 -5.78
N TRP A 106 13.79 15.78 -6.71
CA TRP A 106 15.06 15.04 -6.56
C TRP A 106 16.26 15.96 -6.21
N LEU A 107 16.30 17.18 -6.75
CA LEU A 107 17.35 18.14 -6.44
C LEU A 107 17.34 18.63 -4.98
N SER A 108 16.22 18.46 -4.26
CA SER A 108 16.04 18.86 -2.86
C SER A 108 16.27 17.71 -1.87
N VAL A 109 16.66 16.51 -2.33
CA VAL A 109 16.89 15.31 -1.49
C VAL A 109 17.91 15.58 -0.39
N SER A 110 18.91 16.43 -0.63
CA SER A 110 19.95 16.76 0.36
C SER A 110 19.42 17.49 1.61
N GLY A 111 18.22 18.05 1.57
CA GLY A 111 17.56 18.67 2.72
C GLY A 111 16.67 17.72 3.51
N TYR A 112 16.60 16.44 3.13
CA TYR A 112 15.68 15.48 3.72
C TYR A 112 16.39 14.52 4.69
N HIS A 113 15.75 14.30 5.84
CA HIS A 113 16.34 13.54 6.95
C HIS A 113 15.91 12.05 6.96
N LEU A 114 15.60 11.48 5.80
CA LEU A 114 15.33 10.04 5.66
C LEU A 114 16.48 9.36 4.90
N GLY A 115 17.26 8.55 5.62
CA GLY A 115 18.34 7.72 5.07
C GLY A 115 17.93 6.25 4.93
N TYR A 116 18.67 5.50 4.11
CA TYR A 116 18.53 4.05 4.03
C TYR A 116 19.66 3.36 4.79
N ASP A 117 19.28 2.36 5.57
CA ASP A 117 20.22 1.41 6.18
C ASP A 117 19.71 -0.01 5.88
N PHE A 118 20.41 -0.68 4.98
CA PHE A 118 20.05 -2.02 4.49
C PHE A 118 20.53 -3.14 5.40
N GLU A 119 21.44 -2.84 6.33
CA GLU A 119 22.09 -3.83 7.20
C GLU A 119 21.51 -3.83 8.60
N MET A 120 20.78 -2.77 8.99
CA MET A 120 20.19 -2.72 10.33
C MET A 120 19.12 -3.79 10.54
N MET A 121 19.14 -4.37 11.74
CA MET A 121 18.17 -5.36 12.16
C MET A 121 16.80 -4.77 12.49
N LYS A 122 16.66 -3.45 12.64
CA LYS A 122 15.37 -2.78 12.90
C LYS A 122 14.68 -2.38 11.60
N GLY A 123 13.36 -2.19 11.63
CA GLY A 123 12.65 -1.63 10.46
C GLY A 123 12.97 -0.15 10.23
N TRP A 124 13.09 0.63 11.29
CA TRP A 124 13.63 1.98 11.29
C TRP A 124 14.29 2.32 12.62
N ASP A 125 15.12 3.36 12.63
CA ASP A 125 15.77 3.91 13.81
C ASP A 125 16.01 5.40 13.63
N LYS A 126 16.04 6.17 14.73
CA LYS A 126 16.36 7.60 14.68
C LYS A 126 17.74 7.83 15.25
N ARG A 127 18.65 8.34 14.42
CA ARG A 127 20.05 8.63 14.78
C ARG A 127 20.30 10.12 14.62
N GLY A 128 20.25 10.84 15.74
CA GLY A 128 20.21 12.30 15.73
C GLY A 128 18.91 12.80 15.08
N ASP A 129 19.02 13.70 14.11
CA ASP A 129 17.87 14.24 13.38
C ASP A 129 17.44 13.38 12.18
N THR A 130 18.21 12.34 11.84
CA THR A 130 17.95 11.50 10.68
C THR A 130 17.23 10.21 11.07
N ILE A 131 16.14 9.91 10.37
CA ILE A 131 15.48 8.60 10.41
C ILE A 131 16.19 7.70 9.39
N PHE A 132 16.76 6.61 9.87
CA PHE A 132 17.26 5.53 9.04
C PHE A 132 16.15 4.50 8.87
N PHE A 133 15.93 4.07 7.64
CA PHE A 133 14.85 3.18 7.24
C PHE A 133 15.42 1.94 6.55
N ASN A 134 14.89 0.76 6.88
CA ASN A 134 15.28 -0.50 6.26
C ASN A 134 14.21 -0.88 5.22
N PRO A 135 14.47 -0.60 3.92
CA PRO A 135 13.52 -0.90 2.86
C PRO A 135 13.32 -2.41 2.64
N ILE A 136 14.28 -3.25 3.04
CA ILE A 136 14.16 -4.71 2.93
C ILE A 136 13.08 -5.19 3.88
N LYS A 137 13.18 -4.86 5.17
CA LYS A 137 12.16 -5.22 6.17
C LYS A 137 10.78 -4.67 5.84
N TYR A 138 10.73 -3.44 5.37
CA TYR A 138 9.48 -2.83 4.91
C TYR A 138 8.84 -3.63 3.77
N CYS A 139 9.64 -4.02 2.76
CA CYS A 139 9.18 -4.83 1.65
C CYS A 139 8.74 -6.23 2.09
N GLU A 140 9.48 -6.89 2.99
CA GLU A 140 9.12 -8.20 3.53
C GLU A 140 7.77 -8.18 4.25
N LEU A 141 7.54 -7.19 5.12
CA LEU A 141 6.28 -7.02 5.81
C LEU A 141 5.14 -6.68 4.85
N TYR A 142 5.41 -5.91 3.80
CA TYR A 142 4.48 -5.71 2.70
C TYR A 142 4.10 -7.01 1.98
N LYS A 143 5.07 -7.84 1.61
CA LYS A 143 4.80 -9.14 0.97
C LYS A 143 3.99 -10.05 1.90
N LYS A 144 4.33 -10.08 3.19
CA LYS A 144 3.56 -10.80 4.22
C LYS A 144 2.13 -10.28 4.34
N ALA A 145 1.91 -8.97 4.18
CA ALA A 145 0.56 -8.42 4.16
C ALA A 145 -0.29 -8.98 3.01
N PHE A 146 0.30 -9.44 1.90
CA PHE A 146 -0.41 -10.06 0.78
C PHE A 146 -0.37 -11.59 0.77
N SER A 147 0.29 -12.25 1.73
CA SER A 147 0.35 -13.71 1.78
C SER A 147 -1.03 -14.32 2.06
N ALA A 148 -1.24 -15.58 1.66
CA ALA A 148 -2.48 -16.28 1.94
C ALA A 148 -2.85 -16.24 3.44
N GLY A 149 -4.11 -15.92 3.73
CA GLY A 149 -4.63 -15.84 5.11
C GLY A 149 -4.26 -14.57 5.88
N SER A 150 -3.51 -13.63 5.29
CA SER A 150 -3.17 -12.35 5.93
C SER A 150 -4.41 -11.46 6.18
N LYS A 151 -4.22 -10.42 6.99
CA LYS A 151 -5.26 -9.41 7.28
C LYS A 151 -5.80 -8.72 6.03
N MET A 152 -5.00 -8.61 4.96
CA MET A 152 -5.41 -7.98 3.71
C MET A 152 -6.56 -8.74 3.05
N TRP A 153 -6.57 -10.06 3.13
CA TRP A 153 -7.65 -10.91 2.60
C TRP A 153 -8.83 -11.05 3.56
N GLN A 154 -8.74 -10.46 4.75
CA GLN A 154 -9.80 -10.45 5.76
C GLN A 154 -10.41 -9.05 5.91
N TYR A 155 -10.29 -8.18 4.89
CA TYR A 155 -10.76 -6.79 4.94
C TYR A 155 -12.25 -6.65 5.27
N ALA A 156 -13.08 -7.65 4.98
CA ALA A 156 -14.48 -7.66 5.40
C ALA A 156 -14.65 -7.54 6.93
N LYS A 157 -13.66 -7.99 7.72
CA LYS A 157 -13.64 -7.82 9.18
C LYS A 157 -13.25 -6.40 9.62
N LEU A 158 -12.77 -5.58 8.69
CA LEU A 158 -12.34 -4.20 8.93
C LEU A 158 -13.39 -3.17 8.51
N LEU A 159 -14.51 -3.62 7.92
CA LEU A 159 -15.58 -2.78 7.41
C LEU A 159 -16.90 -3.17 8.09
N SER A 160 -17.74 -2.19 8.39
CA SER A 160 -19.15 -2.47 8.62
C SER A 160 -19.85 -2.84 7.30
N GLU A 161 -21.06 -3.40 7.37
CA GLU A 161 -21.86 -3.69 6.16
C GLU A 161 -22.09 -2.43 5.31
N ASN A 162 -22.38 -1.30 5.95
CA ASN A 162 -22.56 -0.02 5.27
C ASN A 162 -21.25 0.44 4.60
N ASP A 163 -20.11 0.37 5.30
CA ASP A 163 -18.82 0.74 4.72
C ASP A 163 -18.47 -0.16 3.53
N ALA A 164 -18.85 -1.44 3.56
CA ALA A 164 -18.62 -2.38 2.47
C ALA A 164 -19.42 -1.98 1.21
N GLU A 165 -20.70 -1.66 1.36
CA GLU A 165 -21.53 -1.19 0.24
C GLU A 165 -21.03 0.15 -0.33
N ASP A 166 -20.64 1.09 0.53
CA ASP A 166 -20.05 2.36 0.10
C ASP A 166 -18.74 2.14 -0.67
N SER A 167 -17.94 1.16 -0.24
CA SER A 167 -16.71 0.76 -0.93
C SER A 167 -16.97 0.17 -2.31
N LYS A 168 -17.97 -0.71 -2.42
CA LYS A 168 -18.41 -1.25 -3.71
C LYS A 168 -18.81 -0.11 -4.65
N LYS A 169 -19.63 0.83 -4.18
CA LYS A 169 -20.07 1.98 -4.98
C LYS A 169 -18.88 2.80 -5.50
N ARG A 170 -17.95 3.20 -4.62
CA ARG A 170 -16.75 3.97 -5.01
C ARG A 170 -15.89 3.23 -6.04
N LEU A 171 -15.70 1.92 -5.87
CA LEU A 171 -14.90 1.11 -6.78
C LEU A 171 -15.57 0.96 -8.16
N ILE A 172 -16.89 0.79 -8.20
CA ILE A 172 -17.66 0.76 -9.46
C ILE A 172 -17.56 2.12 -10.17
N GLU A 173 -17.78 3.23 -9.47
CA GLU A 173 -17.66 4.58 -10.04
C GLU A 173 -16.28 4.81 -10.66
N ARG A 174 -15.21 4.38 -9.97
CA ARG A 174 -13.84 4.44 -10.50
C ARG A 174 -13.65 3.56 -11.74
N TYR A 175 -14.22 2.35 -11.74
CA TYR A 175 -14.13 1.41 -12.86
C TYR A 175 -14.86 1.92 -14.12
N GLU A 176 -15.97 2.63 -13.94
CA GLU A 176 -16.76 3.21 -15.03
C GLU A 176 -16.17 4.50 -15.60
N LYS A 177 -15.46 5.28 -14.78
CA LYS A 177 -14.93 6.61 -15.15
C LYS A 177 -13.91 6.57 -16.29
N PHE A 178 -13.16 5.48 -16.43
CA PHE A 178 -12.20 5.29 -17.52
C PHE A 178 -12.85 4.43 -18.60
N LYS A 179 -13.51 5.09 -19.57
CA LYS A 179 -14.01 4.48 -20.81
C LYS A 179 -12.99 4.60 -21.92
#